data_AF-A0A938LTS0-F1
#
_entry.id   AF-A0A938LTS0-F1
#
_cell.length_a   1.000
_cell.length_b   1.000
_cell.length_c   1.000
_cell.angle_alpha   90.00
_cell.angle_beta   90.00
_cell.angle_gamma   90.00
#
_symmetry.space_group_name_H-M   'P 1'
#
loop_
_entity.id
_entity.type
_entity.pdbx_description
1 polymer ?
#
loop_
_entity_poly.entity_id
_entity_poly.type
_entity_poly.pdbx_seq_one_letter_code
_entity_poly.pdbx_strand_id
1 'polypeptide(L)'
;MECPKCHHQNRPGAKFCQVCGQVLTVQVPTPASTPAPAAQPRCVKCGQPLRPGARFCAACGVQQPVPVHSSVAPPFAAPAAPPPIPQPAPAPPAAGPPPSRVPRAGGRSIPYALRHGLIIGVLTVGLLALLTGAFFADRGRPAVTPTPPIVTAPLAPIPTSAPTADYRLAVVEIGYDPSSGRFGLRSKTGDPDTPADDQKLLTFSLQGKTHNTRIWIDGDTPIYGASTAGRFTESPHWDNGHLRSVWTAKDIEAMQDLSYVYGSNTGRVDTVQIKYVLTNKGSSTREIGLRIMLDTLIGSNDGVPFVVPGRSDITGNGLDLREADVPDFIQALEQPNLTAPGVIVHFTLRGADATLPDRLVISAWCNSDEKWDYYATLGGAGHPLRRCGRGVPDSAVGLYFNPQPLSPGQARTIITYYGLGGISSTESKNPTLSLTFSRTVRQGETFWITALVNNPQPGQTVRLTLPLGLTLVAGSPAEQSVVAGGDYTQVSWRVLAESPVNNGVVQAMLLPGDARESRSVTVLAKGIVR
;
A
#
# COMPACT_ATOMS: atom_id res chain seq x y z
N MET A 1 -4.20 9.21 -49.80
CA MET A 1 -3.35 9.03 -48.61
C MET A 1 -2.34 10.17 -48.57
N GLU A 2 -2.18 10.81 -47.42
CA GLU A 2 -1.27 11.95 -47.27
C GLU A 2 0.17 11.44 -47.11
N CYS A 3 1.13 12.08 -47.80
CA CYS A 3 2.54 11.72 -47.65
C CYS A 3 3.05 12.21 -46.28
N PRO A 4 3.61 11.33 -45.42
CA PRO A 4 4.09 11.74 -44.10
C PRO A 4 5.33 12.66 -44.15
N LYS A 5 5.96 12.80 -45.33
CA LYS A 5 7.19 13.59 -45.49
C LYS A 5 6.95 14.99 -46.05
N CYS A 6 6.00 15.16 -46.97
CA CYS A 6 5.74 16.46 -47.62
C CYS A 6 4.28 16.88 -47.60
N HIS A 7 3.42 16.13 -46.90
CA HIS A 7 1.99 16.39 -46.75
C HIS A 7 1.16 16.44 -48.04
N HIS A 8 1.78 16.12 -49.18
CA HIS A 8 1.07 16.04 -50.45
C HIS A 8 0.07 14.90 -50.46
N GLN A 9 -1.14 15.15 -50.95
CA GLN A 9 -2.19 14.16 -51.01
C GLN A 9 -2.02 13.28 -52.25
N ASN A 10 -1.73 12.00 -52.04
CA ASN A 10 -1.52 11.04 -53.12
C ASN A 10 -2.79 10.20 -53.35
N ARG A 11 -2.95 9.73 -54.59
CA ARG A 11 -4.04 8.84 -54.98
C ARG A 11 -4.09 7.59 -54.06
N PRO A 12 -5.28 7.08 -53.71
CA PRO A 12 -5.41 5.84 -52.94
C PRO A 12 -4.63 4.68 -53.60
N GLY A 13 -3.82 3.96 -52.83
CA GLY A 13 -3.00 2.83 -53.32
C GLY A 13 -1.65 3.22 -53.97
N ALA A 14 -1.26 4.50 -53.94
CA ALA A 14 0.06 4.93 -54.41
C ALA A 14 1.18 4.29 -53.57
N LYS A 15 2.12 3.58 -54.22
CA LYS A 15 3.28 2.96 -53.54
C LYS A 15 4.35 3.97 -53.13
N PHE A 16 4.36 5.14 -53.78
CA PHE A 16 5.31 6.23 -53.54
C PHE A 16 4.62 7.59 -53.74
N CYS A 17 5.11 8.60 -53.04
CA CYS A 17 4.64 9.98 -53.18
C CYS A 17 5.13 10.57 -54.51
N GLN A 18 4.20 11.08 -55.31
CA GLN A 18 4.50 11.62 -56.65
C GLN A 18 5.33 12.92 -56.64
N VAL A 19 5.42 13.61 -55.49
CA VAL A 19 6.13 14.89 -55.34
C VAL A 19 7.52 14.69 -54.77
N CYS A 20 7.68 13.88 -53.72
CA CYS A 20 8.96 13.74 -53.00
C CYS A 20 9.57 12.34 -53.04
N GLY A 21 8.92 11.37 -53.71
CA GLY A 21 9.43 10.00 -53.88
C GLY A 21 9.33 9.09 -52.65
N GLN A 22 8.80 9.56 -51.52
CA GLN A 22 8.68 8.77 -50.28
C GLN A 22 7.80 7.53 -50.49
N VAL A 23 8.28 6.35 -50.09
CA VAL A 23 7.52 5.09 -50.16
C VAL A 23 6.39 5.08 -49.12
N LEU A 24 5.19 4.69 -49.54
CA LEU A 24 3.94 4.80 -48.77
C LEU A 24 3.34 3.42 -48.39
N THR A 25 4.12 2.33 -48.48
CA THR A 25 3.62 0.95 -48.38
C THR A 25 3.02 0.59 -47.03
N VAL A 26 1.81 0.03 -47.08
CA VAL A 26 1.14 -0.74 -46.02
C VAL A 26 1.53 -2.22 -46.18
N GLN A 27 1.98 -2.87 -45.10
CA GLN A 27 2.27 -4.31 -45.08
C GLN A 27 0.97 -5.12 -45.20
N VAL A 28 0.92 -6.05 -46.16
CA VAL A 28 -0.13 -7.06 -46.29
C VAL A 28 0.33 -8.34 -45.56
N PRO A 29 -0.42 -8.90 -44.60
CA PRO A 29 -0.01 -10.11 -43.90
C PRO A 29 -0.14 -11.36 -44.79
N THR A 30 0.88 -12.21 -44.75
CA THR A 30 0.96 -13.50 -45.46
C THR A 30 0.51 -14.65 -44.53
N PRO A 31 -0.06 -15.77 -45.01
CA PRO A 31 -0.67 -16.81 -44.16
C PRO A 31 0.35 -17.60 -43.33
N ALA A 32 -0.10 -18.01 -42.14
CA ALA A 32 0.68 -18.69 -41.11
C ALA A 32 1.19 -20.09 -41.53
N SER A 33 2.46 -20.34 -41.27
CA SER A 33 3.07 -21.67 -41.19
C SER A 33 2.78 -22.31 -39.82
N THR A 34 2.47 -23.60 -39.84
CA THR A 34 2.16 -24.45 -38.67
C THR A 34 3.32 -24.45 -37.64
N PRO A 35 3.08 -24.26 -36.33
CA PRO A 35 4.13 -24.37 -35.32
C PRO A 35 4.52 -25.81 -35.05
N ALA A 36 5.82 -26.07 -34.92
CA ALA A 36 6.37 -27.34 -34.44
C ALA A 36 5.94 -27.64 -32.98
N PRO A 37 5.90 -28.93 -32.55
CA PRO A 37 5.48 -29.29 -31.21
C PRO A 37 6.39 -28.67 -30.14
N ALA A 38 5.79 -28.01 -29.15
CA ALA A 38 6.50 -27.44 -28.01
C ALA A 38 7.25 -28.54 -27.22
N ALA A 39 8.53 -28.30 -26.93
CA ALA A 39 9.36 -29.21 -26.13
C ALA A 39 8.79 -29.35 -24.71
N GLN A 40 8.65 -30.60 -24.24
CA GLN A 40 8.13 -30.89 -22.90
C GLN A 40 9.12 -30.41 -21.81
N PRO A 41 8.62 -29.81 -20.71
CA PRO A 41 9.47 -29.35 -19.61
C PRO A 41 10.16 -30.52 -18.90
N ARG A 42 11.40 -30.30 -18.42
CA ARG A 42 12.21 -31.29 -17.72
C ARG A 42 12.47 -30.88 -16.27
N CYS A 43 12.62 -31.87 -15.39
CA CYS A 43 12.87 -31.66 -13.97
C CYS A 43 14.20 -30.93 -13.71
N VAL A 44 14.17 -29.85 -12.93
CA VAL A 44 15.36 -29.03 -12.60
C VAL A 44 16.46 -29.80 -11.86
N LYS A 45 16.10 -30.86 -11.12
CA LYS A 45 17.06 -31.68 -10.37
C LYS A 45 17.58 -32.92 -11.11
N CYS A 46 16.72 -33.68 -11.80
CA CYS A 46 17.09 -34.99 -12.37
C CYS A 46 16.93 -35.10 -13.89
N GLY A 47 16.44 -34.06 -14.57
CA GLY A 47 16.33 -34.04 -16.05
C GLY A 47 15.22 -34.89 -16.67
N GLN A 48 14.44 -35.64 -15.88
CA GLN A 48 13.30 -36.41 -16.36
C GLN A 48 12.19 -35.50 -16.92
N PRO A 49 11.48 -35.90 -18.00
CA PRO A 49 10.37 -35.12 -18.53
C PRO A 49 9.22 -35.06 -17.53
N LEU A 50 8.67 -33.86 -17.38
CA LEU A 50 7.56 -33.56 -16.48
C LEU A 50 6.25 -33.62 -17.25
N ARG A 51 5.20 -34.07 -16.56
CA ARG A 51 3.83 -33.87 -17.05
C ARG A 51 3.51 -32.36 -17.05
N PRO A 52 2.76 -31.84 -18.03
CA PRO A 52 2.30 -30.45 -18.01
C PRO A 52 1.61 -30.11 -16.69
N GLY A 53 2.03 -29.01 -16.04
CA GLY A 53 1.50 -28.56 -14.75
C GLY A 53 1.99 -29.33 -13.51
N ALA A 54 2.96 -30.24 -13.63
CA ALA A 54 3.49 -30.98 -12.49
C ALA A 54 4.19 -30.05 -11.46
N ARG A 55 3.63 -29.96 -10.25
CA ARG A 55 4.21 -29.21 -9.12
C ARG A 55 5.40 -29.94 -8.47
N PHE A 56 5.52 -31.25 -8.68
CA PHE A 56 6.58 -32.11 -8.15
C PHE A 56 7.03 -33.11 -9.21
N CYS A 57 8.32 -33.50 -9.18
CA CYS A 57 8.83 -34.54 -10.06
C CYS A 57 8.45 -35.94 -9.53
N ALA A 58 7.76 -36.74 -10.35
CA ALA A 58 7.35 -38.10 -9.97
C ALA A 58 8.52 -39.07 -9.78
N ALA A 59 9.72 -38.77 -10.31
CA ALA A 59 10.89 -39.61 -10.20
C ALA A 59 11.75 -39.30 -8.96
N CYS A 60 11.93 -38.02 -8.61
CA CYS A 60 12.83 -37.62 -7.52
C CYS A 60 12.18 -36.80 -6.39
N GLY A 61 10.87 -36.54 -6.48
CA GLY A 61 10.09 -35.85 -5.45
C GLY A 61 10.30 -34.34 -5.34
N VAL A 62 11.24 -33.75 -6.10
CA VAL A 62 11.56 -32.33 -5.94
C VAL A 62 10.44 -31.44 -6.49
N GLN A 63 10.09 -30.39 -5.75
CA GLN A 63 9.14 -29.37 -6.18
C GLN A 63 9.69 -28.62 -7.39
N GLN A 64 8.85 -28.45 -8.41
CA GLN A 64 9.21 -27.69 -9.60
C GLN A 64 8.82 -26.22 -9.41
N PRO A 65 9.63 -25.27 -9.90
CA PRO A 65 9.24 -23.87 -9.93
C PRO A 65 7.91 -23.75 -10.67
N VAL A 66 6.91 -23.12 -10.04
CA VAL A 66 5.62 -22.86 -10.69
C VAL A 66 5.91 -21.95 -11.89
N PRO A 67 5.54 -22.33 -13.13
CA PRO A 67 5.69 -21.44 -14.26
C PRO A 67 4.83 -20.20 -14.00
N VAL A 68 5.49 -19.05 -13.84
CA VAL A 68 4.82 -17.75 -13.89
C VAL A 68 4.36 -17.61 -15.34
N HIS A 69 3.10 -17.92 -15.60
CA HIS A 69 2.49 -17.52 -16.86
C HIS A 69 2.48 -16.00 -16.87
N SER A 70 3.40 -15.38 -17.61
CA SER A 70 3.22 -14.02 -18.11
C SER A 70 1.90 -14.02 -18.88
N SER A 71 0.83 -13.52 -18.27
CA SER A 71 -0.39 -13.22 -19.00
C SER A 71 -0.10 -11.98 -19.85
N VAL A 72 0.41 -12.20 -21.05
CA VAL A 72 0.26 -11.23 -22.12
C VAL A 72 -1.25 -11.19 -22.40
N ALA A 73 -1.90 -10.12 -21.95
CA ALA A 73 -3.28 -9.86 -22.32
C ALA A 73 -3.38 -9.79 -23.86
N PRO A 74 -4.39 -10.43 -24.48
CA PRO A 74 -4.62 -10.26 -25.90
C PRO A 74 -4.92 -8.78 -26.21
N PRO A 75 -4.54 -8.27 -27.40
CA PRO A 75 -4.90 -6.92 -27.79
C PRO A 75 -6.42 -6.78 -27.82
N PHE A 76 -6.94 -5.84 -27.03
CA PHE A 76 -8.35 -5.47 -27.04
C PHE A 76 -8.71 -4.94 -28.43
N ALA A 77 -9.60 -5.64 -29.12
CA ALA A 77 -10.37 -5.07 -30.21
C ALA A 77 -11.25 -3.95 -29.63
N ALA A 78 -11.29 -2.80 -30.31
CA ALA A 78 -12.19 -1.71 -29.97
C ALA A 78 -13.65 -2.22 -29.91
N PRO A 79 -14.43 -1.86 -28.88
CA PRO A 79 -15.84 -2.24 -28.84
C PRO A 79 -16.61 -1.55 -29.97
N ALA A 80 -17.43 -2.33 -30.66
CA ALA A 80 -18.41 -1.79 -31.61
C ALA A 80 -19.37 -0.83 -30.89
N ALA A 81 -19.78 0.23 -31.59
CA ALA A 81 -20.73 1.22 -31.10
C ALA A 81 -22.03 0.54 -30.59
N PRO A 82 -22.60 1.00 -29.46
CA PRO A 82 -23.85 0.44 -28.95
C PRO A 82 -25.02 0.76 -29.90
N PRO A 83 -26.04 -0.11 -29.99
CA PRO A 83 -27.25 0.19 -30.75
C PRO A 83 -27.99 1.39 -30.13
N PRO A 84 -28.74 2.17 -30.93
CA PRO A 84 -29.49 3.32 -30.44
C PRO A 84 -30.58 2.87 -29.45
N ILE A 85 -30.70 3.62 -28.36
CA ILE A 85 -31.69 3.42 -27.29
C ILE A 85 -33.10 3.73 -27.85
N PRO A 86 -34.11 2.86 -27.67
CA PRO A 86 -35.49 3.18 -28.02
C PRO A 86 -36.03 4.34 -27.18
N GLN A 87 -36.65 5.34 -27.82
CA GLN A 87 -37.29 6.45 -27.12
C GLN A 87 -38.46 5.96 -26.25
N PRO A 88 -38.65 6.53 -25.04
CA PRO A 88 -39.80 6.21 -24.21
C PRO A 88 -41.10 6.77 -24.80
N ALA A 89 -42.18 5.97 -24.72
CA ALA A 89 -43.51 6.37 -25.16
C ALA A 89 -44.05 7.55 -24.31
N PRO A 90 -44.87 8.45 -24.90
CA PRO A 90 -45.43 9.58 -24.17
C PRO A 90 -46.45 9.13 -23.11
N ALA A 91 -46.43 9.81 -21.96
CA ALA A 91 -47.30 9.53 -20.83
C ALA A 91 -48.79 9.82 -21.14
N PRO A 92 -49.73 8.99 -20.64
CA PRO A 92 -51.15 9.29 -20.76
C PRO A 92 -51.57 10.46 -19.83
N PRO A 93 -52.60 11.24 -20.19
CA PRO A 93 -53.05 12.39 -19.41
C PRO A 93 -53.74 11.97 -18.10
N ALA A 94 -53.58 12.81 -17.08
CA ALA A 94 -54.08 12.60 -15.73
C ALA A 94 -55.61 12.43 -15.68
N ALA A 95 -56.09 11.36 -15.05
CA ALA A 95 -57.50 11.15 -14.73
C ALA A 95 -57.88 11.94 -13.46
N GLY A 96 -59.02 12.65 -13.53
CA GLY A 96 -59.57 13.45 -12.43
C GLY A 96 -60.10 12.65 -11.23
N PRO A 97 -60.53 13.33 -10.15
CA PRO A 97 -60.85 12.68 -8.88
C PRO A 97 -62.17 11.87 -8.96
N PRO A 98 -62.27 10.75 -8.23
CA PRO A 98 -63.44 9.87 -8.30
C PRO A 98 -64.63 10.42 -7.47
N PRO A 99 -65.88 10.13 -7.87
CA PRO A 99 -67.06 10.53 -7.12
C PRO A 99 -67.39 9.55 -5.98
N SER A 100 -67.93 10.09 -4.89
CA SER A 100 -68.46 9.39 -3.72
C SER A 100 -69.59 8.42 -4.09
N ARG A 101 -69.56 7.17 -3.58
CA ARG A 101 -70.69 6.24 -3.67
C ARG A 101 -71.24 5.85 -2.30
N VAL A 102 -72.57 5.94 -2.23
CA VAL A 102 -73.54 5.56 -1.19
C VAL A 102 -73.67 4.02 -1.11
N PRO A 103 -74.04 3.43 0.05
CA PRO A 103 -74.06 1.98 0.22
C PRO A 103 -75.34 1.32 -0.32
N ARG A 104 -75.23 0.05 -0.77
CA ARG A 104 -76.38 -0.84 -0.91
C ARG A 104 -76.06 -2.29 -0.53
N ALA A 105 -77.05 -2.89 0.12
CA ALA A 105 -77.04 -4.16 0.83
C ALA A 105 -77.36 -5.39 -0.06
N GLY A 106 -77.04 -6.59 0.46
CA GLY A 106 -77.88 -7.78 0.29
C GLY A 106 -77.21 -9.08 -0.19
N GLY A 107 -77.07 -10.05 0.73
CA GLY A 107 -77.20 -11.52 0.55
C GLY A 107 -76.15 -12.26 -0.32
N ARG A 108 -75.65 -13.47 0.00
CA ARG A 108 -76.16 -14.61 0.78
C ARG A 108 -74.98 -15.46 1.33
N SER A 109 -75.19 -16.08 2.48
CA SER A 109 -74.28 -16.97 3.21
C SER A 109 -74.36 -18.44 2.77
N ILE A 110 -73.21 -19.12 2.69
CA ILE A 110 -73.08 -20.58 2.52
C ILE A 110 -72.83 -21.22 3.92
N PRO A 111 -73.48 -22.35 4.25
CA PRO A 111 -73.48 -22.91 5.62
C PRO A 111 -72.15 -23.50 6.11
N TYR A 112 -71.93 -23.34 7.42
CA TYR A 112 -70.70 -23.54 8.19
C TYR A 112 -70.23 -25.01 8.34
N ALA A 113 -71.02 -26.00 7.93
CA ALA A 113 -70.78 -27.42 8.20
C ALA A 113 -69.80 -28.13 7.24
N LEU A 114 -69.40 -27.50 6.13
CA LEU A 114 -68.49 -28.09 5.13
C LEU A 114 -67.03 -27.60 5.22
N ARG A 115 -66.70 -26.71 6.17
CA ARG A 115 -65.35 -26.11 6.29
C ARG A 115 -64.45 -26.75 7.36
N HIS A 116 -64.97 -27.59 8.25
CA HIS A 116 -64.20 -28.11 9.39
C HIS A 116 -63.89 -29.62 9.35
N GLY A 117 -64.47 -30.40 8.42
CA GLY A 117 -64.15 -31.82 8.28
C GLY A 117 -62.74 -32.10 7.73
N LEU A 118 -62.22 -31.20 6.89
CA LEU A 118 -60.90 -31.38 6.24
C LEU A 118 -59.72 -31.06 7.19
N ILE A 119 -59.94 -30.21 8.19
CA ILE A 119 -58.88 -29.73 9.10
C ILE A 119 -58.60 -30.75 10.21
N ILE A 120 -59.60 -31.51 10.65
CA ILE A 120 -59.45 -32.52 11.72
C ILE A 120 -58.80 -33.83 11.19
N GLY A 121 -59.03 -34.17 9.92
CA GLY A 121 -58.39 -35.34 9.28
C GLY A 121 -56.88 -35.18 9.02
N VAL A 122 -56.41 -33.97 8.70
CA VAL A 122 -54.99 -33.72 8.42
C VAL A 122 -54.14 -33.68 9.70
N LEU A 123 -54.71 -33.22 10.82
CA LEU A 123 -54.00 -33.15 12.10
C LEU A 123 -53.84 -34.52 12.79
N THR A 124 -54.75 -35.48 12.54
CA THR A 124 -54.69 -36.82 13.15
C THR A 124 -53.70 -37.75 12.47
N VAL A 125 -53.50 -37.62 11.15
CA VAL A 125 -52.47 -38.39 10.40
C VAL A 125 -51.05 -37.86 10.67
N GLY A 126 -50.88 -36.55 10.85
CA GLY A 126 -49.58 -35.93 11.17
C GLY A 126 -49.04 -36.29 12.55
N LEU A 127 -49.91 -36.46 13.55
CA LEU A 127 -49.50 -36.79 14.92
C LEU A 127 -49.10 -38.28 15.06
N LEU A 128 -49.67 -39.17 14.26
CA LEU A 128 -49.32 -40.60 14.27
C LEU A 128 -47.96 -40.88 13.57
N ALA A 129 -47.55 -40.03 12.61
CA ALA A 129 -46.24 -40.10 11.97
C ALA A 129 -45.10 -39.56 12.85
N LEU A 130 -45.38 -38.64 13.78
CA LEU A 130 -44.39 -38.09 14.72
C LEU A 130 -44.11 -39.01 15.91
N LEU A 131 -45.01 -39.94 16.25
CA LEU A 131 -44.83 -40.89 17.35
C LEU A 131 -44.12 -42.20 16.95
N THR A 132 -43.95 -42.49 15.66
CA THR A 132 -43.17 -43.65 15.18
C THR A 132 -41.72 -43.32 14.81
N GLY A 133 -41.40 -42.05 14.52
CA GLY A 133 -40.02 -41.60 14.26
C GLY A 133 -39.13 -41.47 15.50
N ALA A 134 -39.71 -41.39 16.70
CA ALA A 134 -38.98 -41.23 17.96
C ALA A 134 -38.50 -42.56 18.59
N PHE A 135 -38.85 -43.72 18.02
CA PHE A 135 -38.49 -45.04 18.58
C PHE A 135 -37.31 -45.74 17.88
N PHE A 136 -36.75 -45.17 16.80
CA PHE A 136 -35.63 -45.78 16.04
C PHE A 136 -34.35 -44.92 15.92
N ALA A 137 -34.27 -43.77 16.62
CA ALA A 137 -33.10 -42.88 16.59
C ALA A 137 -32.21 -42.97 17.86
N ASP A 138 -32.18 -44.11 18.55
CA ASP A 138 -31.35 -44.32 19.76
C ASP A 138 -30.45 -45.56 19.69
N ARG A 139 -29.70 -45.72 18.60
CA ARG A 139 -28.49 -46.58 18.57
C ARG A 139 -27.44 -46.01 17.62
N GLY A 140 -26.64 -45.07 18.11
CA GLY A 140 -25.45 -44.59 17.41
C GLY A 140 -25.00 -43.19 17.80
N ARG A 141 -24.76 -42.92 19.09
CA ARG A 141 -23.99 -41.73 19.49
C ARG A 141 -22.49 -42.03 19.32
N PRO A 142 -21.76 -41.38 18.40
CA PRO A 142 -20.31 -41.41 18.44
C PRO A 142 -19.82 -40.72 19.72
N ALA A 143 -18.75 -41.25 20.32
CA ALA A 143 -18.16 -40.76 21.54
C ALA A 143 -17.82 -39.26 21.44
N VAL A 144 -18.16 -38.51 22.48
CA VAL A 144 -17.75 -37.12 22.66
C VAL A 144 -16.23 -37.10 22.84
N THR A 145 -15.51 -36.71 21.80
CA THR A 145 -14.07 -36.43 21.90
C THR A 145 -13.89 -35.21 22.81
N PRO A 146 -13.07 -35.28 23.87
CA PRO A 146 -12.82 -34.12 24.72
C PRO A 146 -12.23 -32.99 23.87
N THR A 147 -12.82 -31.80 23.99
CA THR A 147 -12.29 -30.58 23.38
C THR A 147 -10.85 -30.39 23.86
N PRO A 148 -9.85 -30.27 22.96
CA PRO A 148 -8.49 -30.02 23.40
C PRO A 148 -8.45 -28.70 24.18
N PRO A 149 -7.60 -28.59 25.22
CA PRO A 149 -7.43 -27.33 25.94
C PRO A 149 -7.05 -26.25 24.93
N ILE A 150 -7.64 -25.06 25.08
CA ILE A 150 -7.24 -23.86 24.35
C ILE A 150 -5.75 -23.66 24.64
N VAL A 151 -4.91 -24.05 23.68
CA VAL A 151 -3.50 -23.71 23.70
C VAL A 151 -3.47 -22.21 23.47
N THR A 152 -3.32 -21.45 24.56
CA THR A 152 -3.02 -20.03 24.48
C THR A 152 -1.77 -19.92 23.62
N ALA A 153 -1.91 -19.34 22.42
CA ALA A 153 -0.77 -19.08 21.57
C ALA A 153 0.27 -18.31 22.43
N PRO A 154 1.56 -18.67 22.37
CA PRO A 154 2.58 -17.93 23.09
C PRO A 154 2.41 -16.45 22.73
N LEU A 155 2.37 -15.59 23.75
CA LEU A 155 2.44 -14.14 23.56
C LEU A 155 3.58 -13.89 22.58
N ALA A 156 3.25 -13.31 21.42
CA ALA A 156 4.27 -12.87 20.48
C ALA A 156 5.28 -12.03 21.28
N PRO A 157 6.59 -12.22 21.06
CA PRO A 157 7.58 -11.40 21.75
C PRO A 157 7.20 -9.95 21.54
N ILE A 158 7.09 -9.20 22.65
CA ILE A 158 6.72 -7.78 22.60
C ILE A 158 7.73 -7.12 21.65
N PRO A 159 7.27 -6.56 20.51
CA PRO A 159 8.18 -5.87 19.61
C PRO A 159 8.85 -4.77 20.44
N THR A 160 10.17 -4.82 20.46
CA THR A 160 10.97 -3.86 21.23
C THR A 160 10.76 -2.49 20.63
N SER A 161 10.13 -1.59 21.39
CA SER A 161 9.87 -0.22 20.94
C SER A 161 11.14 0.48 20.50
N ALA A 162 11.03 1.41 19.53
CA ALA A 162 12.11 2.37 19.31
C ALA A 162 12.53 3.02 20.65
N PRO A 163 13.82 3.32 20.86
CA PRO A 163 14.28 3.96 22.09
C PRO A 163 13.52 5.27 22.29
N THR A 164 12.91 5.45 23.46
CA THR A 164 12.29 6.71 23.84
C THR A 164 13.37 7.78 23.87
N ALA A 165 13.22 8.82 23.06
CA ALA A 165 14.13 9.96 23.06
C ALA A 165 13.71 10.98 24.12
N ASP A 166 14.65 11.78 24.63
CA ASP A 166 14.25 13.02 25.31
C ASP A 166 13.60 13.94 24.27
N TYR A 167 12.28 14.09 24.35
CA TYR A 167 11.50 14.90 23.42
C TYR A 167 11.93 16.36 23.37
N ARG A 168 12.68 16.85 24.37
CA ARG A 168 13.26 18.20 24.37
C ARG A 168 14.36 18.38 23.33
N LEU A 169 14.97 17.28 22.87
CA LEU A 169 15.95 17.27 21.80
C LEU A 169 15.30 17.25 20.41
N ALA A 170 13.97 17.21 20.33
CA ALA A 170 13.27 17.07 19.06
C ALA A 170 13.48 18.29 18.15
N VAL A 171 14.06 18.04 16.97
CA VAL A 171 14.25 19.03 15.91
C VAL A 171 13.09 19.06 14.91
N VAL A 172 12.02 18.31 15.20
CA VAL A 172 10.73 18.39 14.52
C VAL A 172 9.63 18.78 15.50
N GLU A 173 8.54 19.30 14.99
CA GLU A 173 7.36 19.76 15.70
C GLU A 173 6.13 18.98 15.22
N ILE A 174 5.30 18.57 16.18
CA ILE A 174 3.98 17.99 15.92
C ILE A 174 2.97 19.10 16.15
N GLY A 175 2.26 19.50 15.11
CA GLY A 175 1.03 20.27 15.27
C GLY A 175 -0.19 19.36 15.17
N TYR A 176 -1.30 19.81 15.74
CA TYR A 176 -2.54 19.04 15.73
C TYR A 176 -3.77 19.93 15.74
N ASP A 177 -4.88 19.36 15.30
CA ASP A 177 -6.21 19.92 15.45
C ASP A 177 -6.92 19.28 16.67
N PRO A 178 -7.23 20.04 17.73
CA PRO A 178 -7.86 19.49 18.93
C PRO A 178 -9.26 18.90 18.68
N SER A 179 -9.93 19.30 17.60
CA SER A 179 -11.30 18.87 17.32
C SER A 179 -11.39 17.53 16.58
N SER A 180 -10.35 17.18 15.81
CA SER A 180 -10.31 16.00 14.95
C SER A 180 -9.14 15.05 15.24
N GLY A 181 -8.15 15.44 16.05
CA GLY A 181 -6.95 14.64 16.29
C GLY A 181 -6.09 14.42 15.03
N ARG A 182 -6.34 15.18 13.96
CA ARG A 182 -5.45 15.24 12.80
C ARG A 182 -4.17 15.96 13.21
N PHE A 183 -3.05 15.55 12.64
CA PHE A 183 -1.74 16.09 12.95
C PHE A 183 -0.97 16.40 11.67
N GLY A 184 0.01 17.28 11.79
CA GLY A 184 1.00 17.57 10.77
C GLY A 184 2.36 17.78 11.39
N LEU A 185 3.39 17.74 10.56
CA LEU A 185 4.79 17.88 10.98
C LEU A 185 5.47 19.07 10.32
N ARG A 186 6.41 19.66 11.05
CA ARG A 186 7.32 20.72 10.61
C ARG A 186 8.70 20.50 11.22
N SER A 187 9.78 20.84 10.51
CA SER A 187 11.12 20.93 11.09
C SER A 187 11.24 22.18 11.97
N LYS A 188 12.04 22.13 13.03
CA LYS A 188 12.42 23.32 13.82
C LYS A 188 13.72 23.88 13.27
N THR A 189 14.81 23.16 13.53
CA THR A 189 16.18 23.46 13.10
C THR A 189 16.72 22.42 12.10
N GLY A 190 15.82 21.57 11.57
CA GLY A 190 16.12 20.69 10.45
C GLY A 190 17.38 19.82 10.58
N ASP A 191 18.03 19.57 9.44
CA ASP A 191 19.37 19.01 9.35
C ASP A 191 20.42 20.11 9.52
N PRO A 192 21.33 20.03 10.52
CA PRO A 192 22.41 21.00 10.69
C PRO A 192 23.27 21.23 9.44
N ASP A 193 23.37 20.24 8.56
CA ASP A 193 24.16 20.33 7.32
C ASP A 193 23.37 20.97 6.16
N THR A 194 22.06 21.19 6.34
CA THR A 194 21.15 21.72 5.31
C THR A 194 20.22 22.81 5.89
N PRO A 195 20.70 24.00 6.30
CA PRO A 195 19.85 25.03 6.95
C PRO A 195 18.62 25.50 6.14
N ALA A 196 18.59 25.18 4.84
CA ALA A 196 17.44 25.41 3.97
C ALA A 196 16.22 24.53 4.32
N ASP A 197 16.33 23.58 5.23
CA ASP A 197 15.22 22.76 5.72
C ASP A 197 14.66 23.22 7.07
N ASP A 198 15.14 24.33 7.64
CA ASP A 198 14.64 24.93 8.89
C ASP A 198 13.20 25.44 8.75
N GLN A 199 12.39 25.22 9.80
CA GLN A 199 11.01 25.74 9.91
C GLN A 199 10.07 25.37 8.75
N LYS A 200 10.41 24.32 8.01
CA LYS A 200 9.67 23.88 6.83
C LYS A 200 8.67 22.79 7.16
N LEU A 201 7.57 22.79 6.41
CA LEU A 201 6.54 21.77 6.52
C LEU A 201 7.06 20.41 6.01
N LEU A 202 6.76 19.36 6.76
CA LEU A 202 6.88 17.97 6.29
C LEU A 202 5.52 17.44 5.86
N THR A 203 4.45 18.17 6.13
CA THR A 203 3.08 17.87 5.72
C THR A 203 2.41 19.16 5.30
N PHE A 204 1.53 19.15 4.30
CA PHE A 204 0.89 20.37 3.78
C PHE A 204 0.28 21.28 4.87
N SER A 205 -0.33 20.69 5.90
CA SER A 205 -0.90 21.43 7.01
C SER A 205 -0.34 20.94 8.33
N LEU A 206 0.18 21.87 9.13
CA LEU A 206 0.64 21.57 10.50
C LEU A 206 -0.50 21.09 11.43
N GLN A 207 -1.75 21.37 11.10
CA GLN A 207 -2.94 20.83 11.81
C GLN A 207 -3.55 19.61 11.08
N GLY A 208 -2.86 19.05 10.09
CA GLY A 208 -3.30 17.84 9.38
C GLY A 208 -4.54 18.00 8.50
N LYS A 209 -4.90 19.21 8.08
CA LYS A 209 -6.15 19.49 7.34
C LYS A 209 -6.31 18.67 6.04
N THR A 210 -5.21 18.30 5.40
CA THR A 210 -5.23 17.58 4.11
C THR A 210 -5.02 16.07 4.24
N HIS A 211 -4.81 15.58 5.46
CA HIS A 211 -4.58 14.17 5.76
C HIS A 211 -5.83 13.56 6.38
N ASN A 212 -5.92 12.24 6.32
CA ASN A 212 -6.88 11.53 7.15
C ASN A 212 -6.38 10.16 7.56
N THR A 213 -6.87 9.70 8.69
CA THR A 213 -6.78 8.31 9.12
C THR A 213 -8.18 7.71 9.11
N ARG A 214 -8.35 6.57 8.45
CA ARG A 214 -9.61 5.81 8.44
C ARG A 214 -9.44 4.50 9.18
N ILE A 215 -10.47 4.12 9.93
CA ILE A 215 -10.54 2.84 10.61
C ILE A 215 -11.56 1.99 9.89
N TRP A 216 -11.19 0.78 9.47
CA TRP A 216 -12.14 -0.18 8.94
C TRP A 216 -12.83 -0.89 10.11
N ILE A 217 -14.17 -0.92 10.10
CA ILE A 217 -15.02 -1.60 11.09
C ILE A 217 -16.13 -2.34 10.34
N ASP A 218 -15.93 -3.63 10.09
CA ASP A 218 -16.89 -4.50 9.38
C ASP A 218 -17.36 -3.95 8.02
N GLY A 219 -16.48 -3.29 7.27
CA GLY A 219 -16.78 -2.69 5.96
C GLY A 219 -17.06 -1.18 6.01
N ASP A 220 -17.42 -0.64 7.17
CA ASP A 220 -17.51 0.82 7.35
C ASP A 220 -16.12 1.41 7.57
N THR A 221 -15.89 2.64 7.09
CA THR A 221 -14.55 3.26 7.12
C THR A 221 -14.55 4.67 7.68
N PRO A 222 -15.04 4.89 8.92
CA PRO A 222 -15.09 6.23 9.49
C PRO A 222 -13.70 6.87 9.61
N ILE A 223 -13.68 8.20 9.49
CA ILE A 223 -12.47 8.99 9.73
C ILE A 223 -12.26 9.10 11.24
N TYR A 224 -11.06 8.78 11.70
CA TYR A 224 -10.65 8.98 13.10
C TYR A 224 -10.89 10.43 13.52
N GLY A 225 -11.50 10.62 14.70
CA GLY A 225 -11.81 11.94 15.23
C GLY A 225 -13.01 12.66 14.60
N ALA A 226 -13.67 12.08 13.58
CA ALA A 226 -14.87 12.67 13.00
C ALA A 226 -16.06 12.56 13.97
N SER A 227 -16.64 13.71 14.34
CA SER A 227 -17.81 13.79 15.23
C SER A 227 -19.09 13.18 14.64
N THR A 228 -19.15 13.01 13.32
CA THR A 228 -20.29 12.40 12.61
C THR A 228 -20.32 10.87 12.74
N ALA A 229 -19.21 10.24 13.11
CA ALA A 229 -19.08 8.79 13.19
C ALA A 229 -18.72 8.26 14.59
N GLY A 230 -18.29 9.14 15.48
CA GLY A 230 -17.82 8.78 16.82
C GLY A 230 -17.56 10.01 17.68
N ARG A 231 -16.89 9.82 18.82
CA ARG A 231 -16.53 10.91 19.74
C ARG A 231 -15.21 10.63 20.44
N PHE A 232 -14.50 11.69 20.80
CA PHE A 232 -13.38 11.59 21.73
C PHE A 232 -13.89 11.26 23.13
N THR A 233 -13.35 10.21 23.73
CA THR A 233 -13.44 9.96 25.18
C THR A 233 -12.27 10.62 25.91
N GLU A 234 -11.18 10.86 25.19
CA GLU A 234 -10.03 11.66 25.60
C GLU A 234 -9.63 12.55 24.43
N SER A 235 -9.82 13.85 24.56
CA SER A 235 -9.42 14.81 23.52
C SER A 235 -7.90 14.85 23.36
N PRO A 236 -7.40 15.20 22.16
CA PRO A 236 -5.97 15.41 21.91
C PRO A 236 -5.31 16.30 22.95
N HIS A 237 -4.31 15.77 23.65
CA HIS A 237 -3.56 16.49 24.67
C HIS A 237 -2.12 15.99 24.78
N TRP A 238 -1.24 16.84 25.31
CA TRP A 238 0.14 16.48 25.58
C TRP A 238 0.29 15.85 26.97
N ASP A 239 0.99 14.73 27.03
CA ASP A 239 1.40 14.04 28.26
C ASP A 239 2.86 13.59 28.11
N ASN A 240 3.77 14.24 28.83
CA ASN A 240 5.19 13.84 28.92
C ASN A 240 5.89 13.56 27.57
N GLY A 241 5.66 14.41 26.57
CA GLY A 241 6.26 14.27 25.23
C GLY A 241 5.47 13.37 24.27
N HIS A 242 4.31 12.88 24.69
CA HIS A 242 3.35 12.18 23.87
C HIS A 242 2.14 13.07 23.58
N LEU A 243 1.71 13.15 22.31
CA LEU A 243 0.40 13.70 21.96
C LEU A 243 -0.59 12.54 21.87
N ARG A 244 -1.53 12.49 22.81
CA ARG A 244 -2.47 11.37 22.97
C ARG A 244 -3.91 11.79 22.80
N SER A 245 -4.70 10.88 22.23
CA SER A 245 -6.16 10.97 22.22
C SER A 245 -6.81 9.60 22.10
N VAL A 246 -8.04 9.49 22.58
CA VAL A 246 -8.86 8.28 22.49
C VAL A 246 -10.20 8.64 21.87
N TRP A 247 -10.49 8.01 20.73
CA TRP A 247 -11.72 8.19 19.99
C TRP A 247 -12.48 6.87 19.90
N THR A 248 -13.81 6.95 20.03
CA THR A 248 -14.68 5.77 20.01
C THR A 248 -15.70 5.89 18.87
N ALA A 249 -15.85 4.81 18.11
CA ALA A 249 -16.92 4.65 17.13
C ALA A 249 -17.46 3.23 17.16
N LYS A 250 -18.80 3.11 17.20
CA LYS A 250 -19.48 1.86 17.52
C LYS A 250 -18.92 1.29 18.85
N ASP A 251 -18.44 0.06 18.81
CA ASP A 251 -17.82 -0.68 19.90
C ASP A 251 -16.28 -0.72 19.81
N ILE A 252 -15.69 0.14 18.98
CA ILE A 252 -14.23 0.21 18.78
C ILE A 252 -13.67 1.47 19.43
N GLU A 253 -12.68 1.28 20.29
CA GLU A 253 -11.86 2.33 20.88
C GLU A 253 -10.54 2.41 20.11
N ALA A 254 -10.21 3.60 19.61
CA ALA A 254 -8.97 3.88 18.92
C ALA A 254 -8.17 4.93 19.69
N MET A 255 -7.03 4.52 20.24
CA MET A 255 -6.05 5.43 20.82
C MET A 255 -5.05 5.85 19.73
N GLN A 256 -4.79 7.15 19.61
CA GLN A 256 -3.64 7.70 18.88
C GLN A 256 -2.61 8.16 19.91
N ASP A 257 -1.34 7.80 19.69
CA ASP A 257 -0.21 8.23 20.50
C ASP A 257 0.94 8.62 19.55
N LEU A 258 1.29 9.91 19.52
CA LEU A 258 2.41 10.42 18.73
C LEU A 258 3.56 10.81 19.66
N SER A 259 4.77 10.37 19.36
CA SER A 259 5.95 10.68 20.18
C SER A 259 7.21 10.88 19.34
N TYR A 260 8.15 11.64 19.87
CA TYR A 260 9.44 11.87 19.22
C TYR A 260 10.42 10.72 19.50
N VAL A 261 11.08 10.25 18.45
CA VAL A 261 12.04 9.15 18.50
C VAL A 261 13.29 9.48 17.69
N TYR A 262 14.34 8.69 17.90
CA TYR A 262 15.50 8.73 17.02
C TYR A 262 15.15 8.18 15.63
N GLY A 263 15.39 8.97 14.59
CA GLY A 263 15.22 8.55 13.21
C GLY A 263 16.20 7.42 12.85
N SER A 264 15.69 6.35 12.23
CA SER A 264 16.51 5.21 11.83
C SER A 264 17.57 5.58 10.77
N ASN A 265 17.31 6.62 9.99
CA ASN A 265 18.15 7.09 8.89
C ASN A 265 19.16 8.16 9.30
N THR A 266 18.83 9.04 10.25
CA THR A 266 19.68 10.18 10.65
C THR A 266 20.36 9.95 12.00
N GLY A 267 19.74 9.17 12.88
CA GLY A 267 20.19 8.99 14.27
C GLY A 267 19.89 10.20 15.18
N ARG A 268 19.06 11.15 14.74
CA ARG A 268 18.66 12.35 15.51
C ARG A 268 17.21 12.24 15.97
N VAL A 269 16.80 13.07 16.94
CA VAL A 269 15.40 13.13 17.41
C VAL A 269 14.57 13.96 16.41
N ASP A 270 14.39 13.43 15.22
CA ASP A 270 13.80 14.12 14.06
C ASP A 270 12.65 13.32 13.41
N THR A 271 12.21 12.26 14.09
CA THR A 271 11.20 11.33 13.61
C THR A 271 10.10 11.20 14.64
N VAL A 272 8.86 11.09 14.15
CA VAL A 272 7.68 10.86 14.99
C VAL A 272 7.23 9.42 14.83
N GLN A 273 7.11 8.72 15.96
CA GLN A 273 6.36 7.47 16.04
C GLN A 273 4.87 7.81 15.97
N ILE A 274 4.18 7.23 15.00
CA ILE A 274 2.73 7.35 14.84
C ILE A 274 2.13 6.00 15.24
N LYS A 275 1.59 5.95 16.46
CA LYS A 275 1.01 4.73 17.02
C LYS A 275 -0.50 4.83 17.11
N TYR A 276 -1.16 3.76 16.67
CA TYR A 276 -2.57 3.52 16.91
C TYR A 276 -2.77 2.21 17.68
N VAL A 277 -3.64 2.23 18.69
CA VAL A 277 -4.11 1.01 19.36
C VAL A 277 -5.62 0.93 19.16
N LEU A 278 -6.06 -0.08 18.41
CA LEU A 278 -7.45 -0.34 18.11
C LEU A 278 -7.94 -1.47 19.00
N THR A 279 -8.93 -1.21 19.84
CA THR A 279 -9.46 -2.16 20.83
C THR A 279 -10.93 -2.42 20.57
N ASN A 280 -11.31 -3.70 20.49
CA ASN A 280 -12.72 -4.09 20.45
C ASN A 280 -13.30 -4.12 21.87
N LYS A 281 -14.15 -3.16 22.21
CA LYS A 281 -14.86 -3.06 23.50
C LYS A 281 -16.26 -3.69 23.45
N GLY A 282 -16.63 -4.28 22.31
CA GLY A 282 -17.91 -4.93 22.10
C GLY A 282 -17.97 -6.34 22.67
N SER A 283 -19.05 -7.05 22.32
CA SER A 283 -19.31 -8.43 22.73
C SER A 283 -19.17 -9.46 21.60
N SER A 284 -18.92 -9.02 20.38
CA SER A 284 -18.69 -9.86 19.20
C SER A 284 -17.36 -9.58 18.55
N THR A 285 -16.78 -10.56 17.87
CA THR A 285 -15.61 -10.35 17.00
C THR A 285 -15.92 -9.35 15.89
N ARG A 286 -14.95 -8.50 15.54
CA ARG A 286 -15.05 -7.44 14.53
C ARG A 286 -13.86 -7.49 13.58
N GLU A 287 -14.07 -7.18 12.31
CA GLU A 287 -12.99 -7.03 11.33
C GLU A 287 -12.45 -5.58 11.39
N ILE A 288 -11.21 -5.43 11.85
CA ILE A 288 -10.61 -4.12 12.16
C ILE A 288 -9.32 -3.87 11.38
N GLY A 289 -9.28 -2.77 10.64
CA GLY A 289 -8.13 -2.31 9.86
C GLY A 289 -7.88 -0.81 10.00
N LEU A 290 -6.77 -0.32 9.47
CA LEU A 290 -6.39 1.10 9.51
C LEU A 290 -5.83 1.53 8.16
N ARG A 291 -6.15 2.77 7.73
CA ARG A 291 -5.45 3.44 6.64
C ARG A 291 -5.02 4.82 7.07
N ILE A 292 -3.74 5.15 6.87
CA ILE A 292 -3.18 6.48 7.07
C ILE A 292 -2.91 7.07 5.69
N MET A 293 -3.43 8.25 5.39
CA MET A 293 -3.09 8.99 4.17
C MET A 293 -2.45 10.33 4.52
N LEU A 294 -1.26 10.54 3.99
CA LEU A 294 -0.46 11.75 4.15
C LEU A 294 -0.29 12.41 2.77
N ASP A 295 -0.82 13.61 2.62
CA ASP A 295 -0.47 14.59 1.59
C ASP A 295 0.98 15.05 1.81
N THR A 296 1.81 14.83 0.80
CA THR A 296 3.27 14.97 0.87
C THR A 296 3.76 16.28 0.28
N LEU A 297 3.18 17.41 0.72
CA LEU A 297 3.90 18.67 0.64
C LEU A 297 5.11 18.65 1.57
N ILE A 298 6.29 18.75 0.97
CA ILE A 298 7.58 18.77 1.66
C ILE A 298 8.29 20.07 1.32
N GLY A 299 8.52 20.87 2.36
CA GLY A 299 9.03 22.23 2.22
C GLY A 299 8.07 23.09 1.40
N SER A 300 8.40 23.29 0.13
CA SER A 300 7.56 24.01 -0.85
C SER A 300 7.14 23.17 -2.05
N ASN A 301 7.48 21.87 -2.06
CA ASN A 301 7.17 20.95 -3.15
C ASN A 301 5.95 20.09 -2.80
N ASP A 302 4.87 20.25 -3.55
CA ASP A 302 3.57 19.60 -3.32
C ASP A 302 3.41 18.30 -4.13
N GLY A 303 4.22 18.10 -5.18
CA GLY A 303 4.18 16.92 -6.04
C GLY A 303 5.51 16.18 -6.05
N VAL A 304 6.04 15.92 -4.86
CA VAL A 304 7.39 15.38 -4.67
C VAL A 304 7.55 14.01 -5.35
N PRO A 305 8.70 13.74 -5.96
CA PRO A 305 9.06 12.41 -6.41
C PRO A 305 9.64 11.58 -5.25
N PHE A 306 9.57 10.25 -5.37
CA PHE A 306 9.95 9.33 -4.29
C PHE A 306 11.09 8.40 -4.68
N VAL A 307 12.07 8.31 -3.77
CA VAL A 307 13.03 7.21 -3.69
C VAL A 307 12.30 6.01 -3.10
N VAL A 308 12.26 4.92 -3.86
CA VAL A 308 11.57 3.67 -3.50
C VAL A 308 12.54 2.52 -3.74
N PRO A 309 13.19 1.99 -2.68
CA PRO A 309 14.18 0.93 -2.82
C PRO A 309 13.66 -0.29 -3.59
N GLY A 310 14.55 -0.90 -4.36
CA GLY A 310 14.22 -2.03 -5.24
C GLY A 310 13.67 -1.61 -6.61
N ARG A 311 13.46 -0.31 -6.85
CA ARG A 311 13.17 0.24 -8.18
C ARG A 311 14.41 0.89 -8.79
N SER A 312 14.46 0.97 -10.11
CA SER A 312 15.58 1.51 -10.89
C SER A 312 15.50 3.00 -11.20
N ASP A 313 14.31 3.60 -11.02
CA ASP A 313 14.03 5.01 -11.30
C ASP A 313 13.40 5.69 -10.09
N ILE A 314 13.45 7.01 -10.06
CA ILE A 314 12.69 7.81 -9.11
C ILE A 314 11.20 7.76 -9.45
N THR A 315 10.38 7.50 -8.43
CA THR A 315 8.92 7.33 -8.60
C THR A 315 8.24 8.70 -8.63
N GLY A 316 7.87 9.15 -9.83
CA GLY A 316 7.08 10.38 -10.06
C GLY A 316 5.64 10.15 -10.49
N ASN A 317 5.15 8.90 -10.46
CA ASN A 317 3.81 8.49 -10.88
C ASN A 317 3.20 7.53 -9.84
N GLY A 318 1.90 7.28 -9.99
CA GLY A 318 1.12 6.38 -9.14
C GLY A 318 1.75 4.99 -9.02
N LEU A 319 1.85 4.52 -7.78
CA LEU A 319 2.44 3.24 -7.42
C LEU A 319 1.59 2.55 -6.35
N ASP A 320 1.46 1.22 -6.45
CA ASP A 320 0.69 0.38 -5.54
C ASP A 320 1.48 -0.90 -5.26
N LEU A 321 2.12 -0.95 -4.10
CA LEU A 321 2.93 -2.08 -3.63
C LEU A 321 2.15 -2.81 -2.54
N ARG A 322 2.22 -4.14 -2.54
CA ARG A 322 1.52 -5.00 -1.57
C ARG A 322 2.49 -5.98 -0.92
N GLU A 323 2.22 -6.30 0.34
CA GLU A 323 2.88 -7.37 1.08
C GLU A 323 4.41 -7.32 0.98
N ALA A 324 5.03 -8.33 0.36
CA ALA A 324 6.48 -8.46 0.22
C ALA A 324 7.12 -7.37 -0.65
N ASP A 325 6.35 -6.69 -1.50
CA ASP A 325 6.85 -5.61 -2.36
C ASP A 325 6.97 -4.28 -1.60
N VAL A 326 6.36 -4.15 -0.41
CA VAL A 326 6.48 -2.95 0.41
C VAL A 326 7.92 -2.84 0.98
N PRO A 327 8.68 -1.79 0.63
CA PRO A 327 10.07 -1.64 1.07
C PRO A 327 10.14 -1.29 2.55
N ASP A 328 11.36 -1.31 3.11
CA ASP A 328 11.56 -0.91 4.51
C ASP A 328 11.38 0.59 4.73
N PHE A 329 11.57 1.39 3.68
CA PHE A 329 11.37 2.83 3.70
C PHE A 329 10.99 3.37 2.32
N ILE A 330 10.42 4.56 2.31
CA ILE A 330 10.44 5.46 1.14
C ILE A 330 10.93 6.83 1.59
N GLN A 331 11.50 7.59 0.67
CA GLN A 331 12.05 8.91 0.94
C GLN A 331 11.64 9.88 -0.16
N ALA A 332 11.43 11.14 0.17
CA ALA A 332 11.20 12.19 -0.81
C ALA A 332 12.09 13.39 -0.50
N LEU A 333 12.68 13.95 -1.57
CA LEU A 333 13.54 15.12 -1.53
C LEU A 333 12.72 16.32 -2.01
N GLU A 334 12.78 17.44 -1.30
CA GLU A 334 12.13 18.69 -1.73
C GLU A 334 12.67 19.14 -3.09
N GLN A 335 13.99 19.07 -3.29
CA GLN A 335 14.67 19.41 -4.53
C GLN A 335 15.50 18.24 -5.06
N PRO A 336 15.58 18.05 -6.39
CA PRO A 336 16.41 17.03 -7.03
C PRO A 336 17.89 17.43 -7.03
N ASN A 337 18.46 17.70 -5.85
CA ASN A 337 19.83 18.16 -5.68
C ASN A 337 20.46 17.45 -4.47
N LEU A 338 21.50 16.64 -4.72
CA LEU A 338 22.08 15.80 -3.67
C LEU A 338 22.87 16.58 -2.60
N THR A 339 23.30 17.81 -2.86
CA THR A 339 24.05 18.63 -1.88
C THR A 339 23.21 19.73 -1.24
N ALA A 340 22.09 20.08 -1.87
CA ALA A 340 21.11 21.03 -1.36
C ALA A 340 19.67 20.56 -1.64
N PRO A 341 19.24 19.42 -1.06
CA PRO A 341 17.93 18.85 -1.33
C PRO A 341 16.77 19.62 -0.68
N GLY A 342 17.07 20.59 0.20
CA GLY A 342 16.07 21.17 1.09
C GLY A 342 15.61 20.14 2.12
N VAL A 343 14.31 20.09 2.40
CA VAL A 343 13.75 19.07 3.29
C VAL A 343 13.81 17.70 2.63
N ILE A 344 14.26 16.70 3.39
CA ILE A 344 14.11 15.29 3.03
C ILE A 344 13.17 14.68 4.06
N VAL A 345 12.09 14.03 3.61
CA VAL A 345 11.24 13.24 4.52
C VAL A 345 11.50 11.76 4.34
N HIS A 346 11.43 11.03 5.44
CA HIS A 346 11.66 9.60 5.49
C HIS A 346 10.47 8.90 6.16
N PHE A 347 9.91 7.92 5.46
CA PHE A 347 8.92 7.01 5.99
C PHE A 347 9.63 5.72 6.37
N THR A 348 9.65 5.34 7.66
CA THR A 348 10.11 3.98 8.04
C THR A 348 8.90 3.05 8.08
N LEU A 349 8.90 2.08 7.17
CA LEU A 349 7.82 1.10 6.97
C LEU A 349 8.18 -0.27 7.56
N ARG A 350 9.47 -0.57 7.76
CA ARG A 350 9.98 -1.77 8.43
C ARG A 350 11.23 -1.43 9.25
N GLY A 351 11.41 -2.14 10.36
CA GLY A 351 12.51 -1.94 11.30
C GLY A 351 12.01 -1.32 12.61
N ALA A 352 12.87 -1.35 13.65
CA ALA A 352 12.44 -1.10 15.03
C ALA A 352 11.21 -1.98 15.38
N ASP A 353 10.10 -1.38 15.79
CA ASP A 353 8.78 -1.97 16.03
C ASP A 353 7.73 -1.49 15.02
N ALA A 354 8.15 -0.95 13.86
CA ALA A 354 7.23 -0.58 12.80
C ALA A 354 6.39 -1.79 12.37
N THR A 355 5.07 -1.60 12.32
CA THR A 355 4.16 -2.54 11.68
C THR A 355 4.28 -2.35 10.18
N LEU A 356 4.69 -3.39 9.46
CA LEU A 356 4.75 -3.32 8.00
C LEU A 356 3.33 -3.11 7.43
N PRO A 357 3.09 -2.07 6.60
CA PRO A 357 1.82 -1.93 5.89
C PRO A 357 1.61 -3.11 4.94
N ASP A 358 0.39 -3.63 4.89
CA ASP A 358 0.01 -4.66 3.91
C ASP A 358 -0.02 -4.08 2.49
N ARG A 359 -0.19 -2.76 2.35
CA ARG A 359 -0.18 -2.05 1.07
C ARG A 359 0.34 -0.62 1.25
N LEU A 360 1.21 -0.22 0.34
CA LEU A 360 1.73 1.15 0.19
C LEU A 360 1.23 1.70 -1.15
N VAL A 361 0.57 2.86 -1.09
CA VAL A 361 0.13 3.61 -2.27
C VAL A 361 0.87 4.93 -2.34
N ILE A 362 1.44 5.25 -3.50
CA ILE A 362 1.83 6.61 -3.90
C ILE A 362 0.86 7.04 -4.99
N SER A 363 0.27 8.23 -4.88
CA SER A 363 -0.76 8.68 -5.82
C SER A 363 -0.82 10.21 -5.88
N ALA A 364 -1.61 10.73 -6.81
CA ALA A 364 -2.07 12.11 -6.68
C ALA A 364 -2.85 12.30 -5.36
N TRP A 365 -2.79 13.49 -4.78
CA TRP A 365 -3.76 13.90 -3.77
C TRP A 365 -4.96 14.58 -4.45
N CYS A 366 -6.17 14.31 -4.00
CA CYS A 366 -7.39 14.88 -4.59
C CYS A 366 -8.34 15.46 -3.55
N ASN A 367 -8.52 14.76 -2.42
CA ASN A 367 -9.40 15.19 -1.35
C ASN A 367 -8.85 14.77 0.03
N SER A 368 -8.97 15.64 1.02
CA SER A 368 -8.62 15.33 2.41
C SER A 368 -9.51 14.26 3.03
N ASP A 369 -10.67 13.97 2.45
CA ASP A 369 -11.63 12.98 2.93
C ASP A 369 -11.77 11.79 1.98
N GLU A 370 -10.72 11.47 1.19
CA GLU A 370 -10.73 10.30 0.29
C GLU A 370 -11.21 9.04 0.99
N LYS A 371 -12.02 8.22 0.29
CA LYS A 371 -12.54 6.94 0.79
C LYS A 371 -11.43 5.93 1.02
N TRP A 372 -11.74 4.80 1.66
CA TRP A 372 -10.75 3.78 2.01
C TRP A 372 -9.78 3.45 0.88
N ASP A 373 -10.29 2.92 -0.23
CA ASP A 373 -9.55 2.80 -1.49
C ASP A 373 -9.96 3.94 -2.42
N TYR A 374 -8.98 4.73 -2.80
CA TYR A 374 -9.12 5.83 -3.75
C TYR A 374 -8.21 5.63 -4.96
N TYR A 375 -7.26 4.69 -4.92
CA TYR A 375 -6.18 4.60 -5.90
C TYR A 375 -6.68 4.35 -7.31
N ALA A 376 -7.59 3.38 -7.48
CA ALA A 376 -8.17 3.07 -8.78
C ALA A 376 -8.99 4.24 -9.35
N THR A 377 -9.65 5.03 -8.47
CA THR A 377 -10.42 6.21 -8.90
C THR A 377 -9.53 7.36 -9.36
N LEU A 378 -8.24 7.34 -8.99
CA LEU A 378 -7.24 8.31 -9.45
C LEU A 378 -6.49 7.88 -10.71
N GLY A 379 -6.91 6.77 -11.34
CA GLY A 379 -6.31 6.19 -12.54
C GLY A 379 -5.26 5.10 -12.26
N GLY A 380 -4.79 4.98 -11.02
CA GLY A 380 -3.94 3.87 -10.60
C GLY A 380 -2.48 3.95 -11.07
N ALA A 381 -1.91 2.80 -11.42
CA ALA A 381 -0.46 2.67 -11.66
C ALA A 381 0.00 3.46 -12.89
N GLY A 382 1.07 4.22 -12.73
CA GLY A 382 1.64 5.05 -13.78
C GLY A 382 0.91 6.38 -14.01
N HIS A 383 -0.20 6.66 -13.31
CA HIS A 383 -0.85 7.96 -13.43
C HIS A 383 -0.01 9.10 -12.83
N PRO A 384 0.03 10.29 -13.43
CA PRO A 384 0.79 11.42 -12.89
C PRO A 384 0.34 11.83 -11.49
N LEU A 385 1.30 12.24 -10.64
CA LEU A 385 1.04 12.81 -9.31
C LEU A 385 0.53 14.26 -9.43
N ARG A 386 -0.63 14.43 -10.06
CA ARG A 386 -1.27 15.73 -10.29
C ARG A 386 -2.68 15.75 -9.72
N ARG A 387 -2.99 16.81 -8.98
CA ARG A 387 -4.28 16.99 -8.32
C ARG A 387 -5.45 16.89 -9.30
N CYS A 388 -6.47 16.13 -8.90
CA CYS A 388 -7.74 16.04 -9.63
C CYS A 388 -8.32 17.43 -9.93
N GLY A 389 -8.72 17.65 -11.19
CA GLY A 389 -9.42 18.87 -11.65
C GLY A 389 -8.59 20.15 -11.74
N ARG A 390 -7.41 20.22 -11.10
CA ARG A 390 -6.50 21.39 -11.19
C ARG A 390 -5.24 21.11 -11.99
N GLY A 391 -4.80 19.85 -12.05
CA GLY A 391 -3.61 19.44 -12.80
C GLY A 391 -2.28 19.96 -12.24
N VAL A 392 -2.25 20.56 -11.05
CA VAL A 392 -1.01 20.95 -10.37
C VAL A 392 -0.35 19.72 -9.73
N PRO A 393 1.00 19.65 -9.65
CA PRO A 393 1.67 18.57 -8.92
C PRO A 393 1.18 18.53 -7.47
N ASP A 394 0.76 17.36 -7.01
CA ASP A 394 0.13 17.18 -5.71
C ASP A 394 0.13 15.68 -5.37
N SER A 395 0.94 15.24 -4.41
CA SER A 395 1.17 13.84 -4.11
C SER A 395 0.68 13.43 -2.72
N ALA A 396 0.31 12.16 -2.59
CA ALA A 396 -0.06 11.56 -1.32
C ALA A 396 0.49 10.14 -1.20
N VAL A 397 0.72 9.75 0.05
CA VAL A 397 1.09 8.39 0.45
C VAL A 397 -0.03 7.80 1.29
N GLY A 398 -0.50 6.61 0.89
CA GLY A 398 -1.46 5.80 1.64
C GLY A 398 -0.80 4.55 2.23
N LEU A 399 -0.84 4.39 3.55
CA LEU A 399 -0.39 3.21 4.28
C LEU A 399 -1.61 2.42 4.75
N TYR A 400 -1.74 1.18 4.28
CA TYR A 400 -2.90 0.33 4.56
C TYR A 400 -2.49 -0.85 5.45
N PHE A 401 -3.27 -1.05 6.50
CA PHE A 401 -3.21 -2.20 7.40
C PHE A 401 -4.55 -2.92 7.29
N ASN A 402 -4.53 -4.06 6.61
CA ASN A 402 -5.72 -4.79 6.20
C ASN A 402 -6.57 -5.19 7.42
N PRO A 403 -7.91 -5.28 7.26
CA PRO A 403 -8.78 -5.73 8.32
C PRO A 403 -8.38 -7.12 8.84
N GLN A 404 -8.41 -7.27 10.17
CA GLN A 404 -8.17 -8.55 10.85
C GLN A 404 -9.24 -8.76 11.93
N PRO A 405 -9.64 -10.02 12.21
CA PRO A 405 -10.60 -10.32 13.27
C PRO A 405 -10.01 -9.97 14.64
N LEU A 406 -10.73 -9.13 15.38
CA LEU A 406 -10.46 -8.77 16.77
C LEU A 406 -11.61 -9.25 17.66
N SER A 407 -11.34 -10.20 18.55
CA SER A 407 -12.31 -10.71 19.52
C SER A 407 -12.61 -9.66 20.61
N PRO A 408 -13.71 -9.80 21.37
CA PRO A 408 -14.01 -8.94 22.51
C PRO A 408 -12.82 -8.76 23.46
N GLY A 409 -12.49 -7.52 23.79
CA GLY A 409 -11.37 -7.15 24.65
C GLY A 409 -9.98 -7.21 24.00
N GLN A 410 -9.85 -7.74 22.78
CA GLN A 410 -8.57 -7.76 22.08
C GLN A 410 -8.22 -6.39 21.52
N ALA A 411 -6.91 -6.12 21.46
CA ALA A 411 -6.35 -4.91 20.89
C ALA A 411 -5.31 -5.24 19.81
N ARG A 412 -5.25 -4.39 18.79
CA ARG A 412 -4.24 -4.39 17.73
C ARG A 412 -3.46 -3.09 17.80
N THR A 413 -2.14 -3.19 17.87
CA THR A 413 -1.24 -2.03 17.80
C THR A 413 -0.68 -1.92 16.40
N ILE A 414 -0.68 -0.70 15.85
CA ILE A 414 -0.13 -0.37 14.54
C ILE A 414 0.82 0.81 14.73
N ILE A 415 2.06 0.66 14.27
CA ILE A 415 3.11 1.67 14.42
C ILE A 415 3.73 1.96 13.05
N THR A 416 3.84 3.23 12.69
CA THR A 416 4.64 3.70 11.55
C THR A 416 5.45 4.92 11.97
N TYR A 417 6.44 5.30 11.16
CA TYR A 417 7.31 6.43 11.46
C TYR A 417 7.38 7.40 10.31
N TYR A 418 7.30 8.69 10.64
CA TYR A 418 7.40 9.77 9.68
C TYR A 418 8.21 10.93 10.27
N GLY A 419 9.17 11.44 9.50
CA GLY A 419 10.10 12.45 9.98
C GLY A 419 11.09 12.92 8.94
N LEU A 420 12.15 13.58 9.39
CA LEU A 420 13.25 13.97 8.53
C LEU A 420 14.09 12.75 8.14
N GLY A 421 14.58 12.77 6.90
CA GLY A 421 15.60 11.87 6.41
C GLY A 421 16.90 12.62 6.14
N GLY A 422 17.93 11.85 5.81
CA GLY A 422 19.22 12.36 5.36
C GLY A 422 19.81 11.44 4.31
N ILE A 423 20.75 11.99 3.56
CA ILE A 423 21.51 11.29 2.53
C ILE A 423 22.98 11.65 2.73
N SER A 424 23.92 10.73 2.50
CA SER A 424 25.33 11.00 2.85
C SER A 424 25.94 12.20 2.13
N SER A 425 25.44 12.58 0.96
CA SER A 425 25.91 13.73 0.19
C SER A 425 25.62 15.09 0.83
N THR A 426 24.64 15.21 1.73
CA THR A 426 24.45 16.45 2.50
C THR A 426 25.57 16.62 3.53
N GLU A 427 26.10 15.51 4.06
CA GLU A 427 27.23 15.47 4.99
C GLU A 427 28.56 15.67 4.24
N SER A 428 28.79 14.89 3.17
CA SER A 428 30.06 14.88 2.40
C SER A 428 30.20 16.03 1.39
N LYS A 429 29.10 16.70 1.06
CA LYS A 429 28.96 17.68 -0.04
C LYS A 429 29.30 17.12 -1.42
N ASN A 430 29.14 15.81 -1.61
CA ASN A 430 29.32 15.14 -2.91
C ASN A 430 28.14 15.43 -3.87
N PRO A 431 28.38 16.10 -5.02
CA PRO A 431 27.31 16.48 -5.94
C PRO A 431 26.85 15.34 -6.86
N THR A 432 27.52 14.19 -6.84
CA THR A 432 27.36 13.14 -7.86
C THR A 432 26.73 11.88 -7.32
N LEU A 433 27.12 11.45 -6.12
CA LEU A 433 26.72 10.17 -5.53
C LEU A 433 26.29 10.36 -4.08
N SER A 434 25.23 9.67 -3.67
CA SER A 434 24.74 9.68 -2.29
C SER A 434 24.31 8.29 -1.83
N LEU A 435 24.27 8.05 -0.53
CA LEU A 435 23.78 6.83 0.11
C LEU A 435 22.67 7.13 1.12
N THR A 436 21.61 6.33 1.10
CA THR A 436 20.51 6.37 2.07
C THR A 436 20.08 4.97 2.48
N PHE A 437 19.96 4.76 3.80
CA PHE A 437 19.53 3.51 4.44
C PHE A 437 19.32 3.72 5.95
N SER A 438 18.70 2.76 6.64
CA SER A 438 18.65 2.75 8.10
C SER A 438 20.04 2.52 8.69
N ARG A 439 20.58 3.51 9.41
CA ARG A 439 21.93 3.49 10.00
C ARG A 439 22.04 2.58 11.22
N THR A 440 20.91 2.18 11.79
CA THR A 440 20.85 1.19 12.88
C THR A 440 19.90 0.08 12.48
N VAL A 441 20.41 -1.14 12.44
CA VAL A 441 19.65 -2.36 12.14
C VAL A 441 19.99 -3.45 13.14
N ARG A 442 19.22 -4.53 13.20
CA ARG A 442 19.49 -5.67 14.09
C ARG A 442 20.09 -6.84 13.34
N GLN A 443 20.90 -7.60 14.04
CA GLN A 443 21.42 -8.87 13.55
C GLN A 443 20.26 -9.80 13.13
N GLY A 444 20.36 -10.37 11.93
CA GLY A 444 19.37 -11.23 11.29
C GLY A 444 18.36 -10.48 10.42
N GLU A 445 18.32 -9.15 10.48
CA GLU A 445 17.44 -8.36 9.61
C GLU A 445 18.02 -8.23 8.20
N THR A 446 17.13 -8.26 7.21
CA THR A 446 17.44 -7.78 5.87
C THR A 446 16.95 -6.35 5.72
N PHE A 447 17.73 -5.49 5.09
CA PHE A 447 17.36 -4.11 4.84
C PHE A 447 17.84 -3.62 3.47
N TRP A 448 17.25 -2.53 2.98
CA TRP A 448 17.67 -1.87 1.76
C TRP A 448 18.83 -0.88 1.98
N ILE A 449 19.80 -0.93 1.08
CA ILE A 449 20.78 0.15 0.86
C ILE A 449 20.51 0.76 -0.51
N THR A 450 20.35 2.06 -0.58
CA THR A 450 20.07 2.78 -1.83
C THR A 450 21.14 3.84 -2.09
N ALA A 451 21.73 3.80 -3.28
CA ALA A 451 22.57 4.86 -3.82
C ALA A 451 21.72 5.79 -4.70
N LEU A 452 21.93 7.11 -4.59
CA LEU A 452 21.37 8.11 -5.49
C LEU A 452 22.47 8.64 -6.40
N VAL A 453 22.19 8.73 -7.70
CA VAL A 453 23.14 9.23 -8.70
C VAL A 453 22.55 10.48 -9.35
N ASN A 454 23.26 11.60 -9.24
CA ASN A 454 22.87 12.87 -9.84
C ASN A 454 23.26 12.89 -11.33
N ASN A 455 22.41 13.46 -12.19
CA ASN A 455 22.60 13.57 -13.64
C ASN A 455 23.14 12.27 -14.28
N PRO A 456 22.43 11.13 -14.12
CA PRO A 456 22.95 9.83 -14.51
C PRO A 456 23.14 9.72 -16.03
N GLN A 457 24.29 9.16 -16.43
CA GLN A 457 24.73 9.02 -17.82
C GLN A 457 24.62 7.57 -18.31
N PRO A 458 24.40 7.34 -19.62
CA PRO A 458 24.39 5.99 -20.18
C PRO A 458 25.69 5.23 -19.92
N GLY A 459 25.56 3.95 -19.56
CA GLY A 459 26.69 3.06 -19.30
C GLY A 459 27.27 3.18 -17.89
N GLN A 460 26.70 4.02 -17.02
CA GLN A 460 27.12 4.09 -15.63
C GLN A 460 26.68 2.87 -14.81
N THR A 461 27.49 2.48 -13.85
CA THR A 461 27.19 1.48 -12.82
C THR A 461 27.56 2.02 -11.44
N VAL A 462 26.90 1.52 -10.40
CA VAL A 462 27.32 1.75 -9.01
C VAL A 462 27.77 0.43 -8.41
N ARG A 463 28.96 0.41 -7.81
CA ARG A 463 29.49 -0.72 -7.06
C ARG A 463 29.40 -0.47 -5.56
N LEU A 464 28.75 -1.38 -4.83
CA LEU A 464 28.65 -1.38 -3.39
C LEU A 464 29.76 -2.23 -2.75
N THR A 465 30.38 -1.70 -1.70
CA THR A 465 31.31 -2.41 -0.81
C THR A 465 30.75 -2.38 0.60
N LEU A 466 30.62 -3.56 1.20
CA LEU A 466 30.05 -3.75 2.53
C LEU A 466 31.15 -4.01 3.56
N PRO A 467 30.98 -3.54 4.82
CA PRO A 467 31.86 -3.92 5.91
C PRO A 467 31.65 -5.39 6.31
N LEU A 468 32.63 -5.97 7.01
CA LEU A 468 32.47 -7.29 7.61
C LEU A 468 31.23 -7.31 8.52
N GLY A 469 30.43 -8.37 8.41
CA GLY A 469 29.18 -8.55 9.13
C GLY A 469 27.93 -8.14 8.36
N LEU A 470 28.08 -7.56 7.16
CA LEU A 470 27.02 -7.37 6.19
C LEU A 470 27.27 -8.17 4.92
N THR A 471 26.25 -8.81 4.37
CA THR A 471 26.33 -9.54 3.10
C THR A 471 25.18 -9.20 2.16
N LEU A 472 25.45 -9.24 0.87
CA LEU A 472 24.39 -9.12 -0.14
C LEU A 472 23.48 -10.35 -0.07
N VAL A 473 22.18 -10.15 -0.17
CA VAL A 473 21.24 -11.27 -0.31
C VAL A 473 21.53 -12.02 -1.62
N ALA A 474 21.42 -13.35 -1.56
CA ALA A 474 21.78 -14.24 -2.67
C ALA A 474 21.12 -13.79 -4.00
N GLY A 475 21.93 -13.73 -5.06
CA GLY A 475 21.50 -13.32 -6.40
C GLY A 475 21.54 -11.82 -6.68
N SER A 476 21.88 -10.97 -5.71
CA SER A 476 22.09 -9.52 -5.94
C SER A 476 23.56 -9.22 -6.27
N PRO A 477 23.87 -8.66 -7.46
CA PRO A 477 25.24 -8.29 -7.78
C PRO A 477 25.66 -7.06 -6.98
N ALA A 478 26.94 -7.02 -6.57
CA ALA A 478 27.52 -5.87 -5.87
C ALA A 478 27.59 -4.62 -6.75
N GLU A 479 27.70 -4.81 -8.07
CA GLU A 479 27.66 -3.75 -9.07
C GLU A 479 26.34 -3.81 -9.84
N GLN A 480 25.67 -2.67 -9.96
CA GLN A 480 24.38 -2.56 -10.64
C GLN A 480 24.38 -1.39 -11.62
N SER A 481 23.68 -1.56 -12.73
CA SER A 481 23.54 -0.53 -13.76
C SER A 481 22.68 0.64 -13.29
N VAL A 482 23.08 1.83 -13.70
CA VAL A 482 22.36 3.09 -13.48
C VAL A 482 21.44 3.33 -14.68
N VAL A 483 20.18 3.68 -14.42
CA VAL A 483 19.29 4.17 -15.48
C VAL A 483 19.61 5.63 -15.75
N ALA A 484 19.97 5.94 -17.00
CA ALA A 484 20.34 7.29 -17.40
C ALA A 484 19.11 8.20 -17.60
N GLY A 485 19.33 9.51 -17.47
CA GLY A 485 18.30 10.53 -17.63
C GLY A 485 17.62 10.97 -16.33
N GLY A 486 16.86 12.07 -16.42
CA GLY A 486 16.30 12.76 -15.25
C GLY A 486 17.36 13.53 -14.46
N ASP A 487 16.91 14.25 -13.42
CA ASP A 487 17.81 15.03 -12.56
C ASP A 487 18.66 14.12 -11.67
N TYR A 488 18.07 13.04 -11.15
CA TYR A 488 18.76 11.99 -10.39
C TYR A 488 18.03 10.65 -10.52
N THR A 489 18.74 9.57 -10.22
CA THR A 489 18.19 8.21 -10.17
C THR A 489 18.62 7.45 -8.92
N GLN A 490 18.14 6.21 -8.76
CA GLN A 490 18.46 5.34 -7.64
C GLN A 490 18.92 3.95 -8.08
N VAL A 491 19.78 3.33 -7.27
CA VAL A 491 20.22 1.94 -7.39
C VAL A 491 20.19 1.32 -6.00
N SER A 492 19.67 0.10 -5.85
CA SER A 492 19.41 -0.47 -4.51
C SER A 492 19.87 -1.92 -4.35
N TRP A 493 20.35 -2.26 -3.16
CA TRP A 493 20.76 -3.61 -2.78
C TRP A 493 19.98 -4.07 -1.55
N ARG A 494 19.56 -5.34 -1.55
CA ARG A 494 19.08 -6.00 -0.35
C ARG A 494 20.27 -6.62 0.39
N VAL A 495 20.44 -6.25 1.65
CA VAL A 495 21.58 -6.63 2.49
C VAL A 495 21.09 -7.36 3.74
N LEU A 496 21.78 -8.41 4.16
CA LEU A 496 21.58 -9.13 5.40
C LEU A 496 22.60 -8.67 6.44
N ALA A 497 22.12 -8.36 7.64
CA ALA A 497 22.96 -8.06 8.81
C ALA A 497 23.32 -9.35 9.56
N GLU A 498 24.45 -9.97 9.23
CA GLU A 498 24.80 -11.31 9.73
C GLU A 498 25.34 -11.31 11.16
N SER A 499 26.13 -10.30 11.51
CA SER A 499 26.77 -10.20 12.82
C SER A 499 26.80 -8.75 13.31
N PRO A 500 26.96 -8.51 14.63
CA PRO A 500 27.06 -7.17 15.17
C PRO A 500 28.22 -6.39 14.55
N VAL A 501 27.97 -5.12 14.26
CA VAL A 501 28.92 -4.20 13.64
C VAL A 501 28.79 -2.87 14.36
N ASN A 502 29.91 -2.31 14.84
CA ASN A 502 29.93 -0.99 15.44
C ASN A 502 30.55 0.00 14.45
N ASN A 503 29.78 0.97 13.98
CA ASN A 503 30.23 1.98 13.01
C ASN A 503 30.92 1.40 11.76
N GLY A 504 30.39 0.32 11.21
CA GLY A 504 30.86 -0.22 9.94
C GLY A 504 30.65 0.78 8.82
N VAL A 505 31.49 0.76 7.79
CA VAL A 505 31.43 1.71 6.69
C VAL A 505 30.92 1.00 5.43
N VAL A 506 29.75 1.41 4.96
CA VAL A 506 29.25 1.06 3.63
C VAL A 506 29.80 2.06 2.64
N GLN A 507 30.32 1.59 1.52
CA GLN A 507 30.87 2.45 0.45
C GLN A 507 30.17 2.17 -0.88
N ALA A 508 29.94 3.22 -1.65
CA ALA A 508 29.49 3.13 -3.04
C ALA A 508 30.48 3.85 -3.95
N MET A 509 30.65 3.34 -5.17
CA MET A 509 31.48 3.95 -6.20
C MET A 509 30.74 3.97 -7.53
N LEU A 510 30.64 5.14 -8.15
CA LEU A 510 30.07 5.33 -9.48
C LEU A 510 31.15 5.11 -10.55
N LEU A 511 30.84 4.32 -11.58
CA LEU A 511 31.73 3.99 -12.68
C LEU A 511 31.04 4.28 -14.03
N PRO A 512 31.75 4.76 -15.06
CA PRO A 512 33.05 5.43 -14.96
C PRO A 512 32.89 6.79 -14.25
N GLY A 513 33.97 7.31 -13.66
CA GLY A 513 33.98 8.65 -13.04
C GLY A 513 34.40 8.68 -11.57
N ASP A 514 34.71 7.53 -10.97
CA ASP A 514 35.36 7.35 -9.66
C ASP A 514 34.76 8.13 -8.47
N ALA A 515 33.55 8.69 -8.60
CA ALA A 515 32.85 9.33 -7.50
C ALA A 515 32.57 8.28 -6.43
N ARG A 516 32.99 8.56 -5.20
CA ARG A 516 32.88 7.65 -4.05
C ARG A 516 32.05 8.30 -2.98
N GLU A 517 31.27 7.47 -2.30
CA GLU A 517 30.48 7.91 -1.18
C GLU A 517 30.47 6.85 -0.09
N SER A 518 30.35 7.27 1.17
CA SER A 518 30.34 6.33 2.27
C SER A 518 29.41 6.78 3.38
N ARG A 519 28.84 5.81 4.10
CA ARG A 519 28.00 6.10 5.26
C ARG A 519 28.12 5.00 6.30
N SER A 520 28.07 5.38 7.57
CA SER A 520 28.21 4.45 8.68
C SER A 520 26.92 3.69 9.00
N VAL A 521 27.08 2.43 9.40
CA VAL A 521 26.02 1.52 9.84
C VAL A 521 26.41 0.85 11.16
N THR A 522 25.43 0.71 12.04
CA THR A 522 25.53 -0.08 13.28
C THR A 522 24.57 -1.26 13.20
N VAL A 523 25.09 -2.46 13.41
CA VAL A 523 24.30 -3.69 13.56
C VAL A 523 24.27 -4.05 15.03
N LEU A 524 23.11 -3.96 15.65
CA LEU A 524 22.89 -4.36 17.05
C LEU A 524 22.81 -5.88 17.17
N ALA A 525 23.37 -6.43 18.24
CA ALA A 525 23.20 -7.85 18.55
C ALA A 525 21.73 -8.18 18.82
N LYS A 526 21.36 -9.44 18.54
CA LYS A 526 20.01 -9.93 18.82
C LYS A 526 19.69 -9.79 20.31
N GLY A 527 18.60 -9.10 20.65
CA GLY A 527 18.12 -8.94 22.03
C GLY A 527 18.58 -7.68 22.78
N ILE A 528 19.41 -6.80 22.21
CA ILE A 528 19.79 -5.52 22.85
C ILE A 528 18.77 -4.42 22.51
N VAL A 529 18.16 -3.81 23.51
CA VAL A 529 17.36 -2.57 23.38
C VAL A 529 18.29 -1.40 23.71
N ARG A 530 18.28 -0.33 22.89
CA ARG A 530 18.96 0.92 23.25
C ARG A 530 18.04 1.78 24.09
#